data_AF-A0A6J2UGC5-F1
#
_entry.id   AF-A0A6J2UGC5-F1
#
_cell.length_a   1.000
_cell.length_b   1.000
_cell.length_c   1.000
_cell.angle_alpha   90.00
_cell.angle_beta   90.00
_cell.angle_gamma   90.00
#
_symmetry.space_group_name_H-M   'P 1'
#
loop_
_entity.id
_entity.type
_entity.pdbx_description
1 polymer ?
#
loop_
_entity_poly.entity_id
_entity_poly.type
_entity_poly.pdbx_seq_one_letter_code
_entity_poly.pdbx_strand_id
1 'polypeptide(L)'
;MDCDEHDDFECKFFSTGAGCAINKDLLVKNYGVCALLKLLLLLENPETRANCQTLIEKPIKLEDYRHNDGGMWQEHEEQLVKPIMSSGLPEAIKFQEVTSDLIHAYCIRIDSHAFEVTARDGDTLKGVYICGASLPHHCVPNTVLALDEQFNMKLYAAVPLKAGDIIYNSYTNPLMGTTQRQHQLRLSRHQECSCSRCLDPTELGTHMSSMKCRQCPGGYAICDLSGSGDWVCEGCGAVLPAAEVHELLAEVGAALVEVQGELPVFEALLAQYKPLLHPNHFLLLDIKQNIASILRAAILMNSLAEPCKKLLERRVQLCGDLLPVTRAVVPGISKLYAIALFEFLLASVDLSEMQFAESDVTKQEYVAQLTRLRAIGKEALDLLRLEPENSAEGYLVERIGMELERIESDLMKYGRL
;
A
#
# COMPACT_ATOMS: atom_id res chain seq x y z
N MET A 1 -23.75 5.41 -24.57
CA MET A 1 -24.13 5.95 -23.24
C MET A 1 -25.63 5.77 -23.09
N ASP A 2 -26.08 4.53 -23.08
CA ASP A 2 -27.46 4.19 -22.70
C ASP A 2 -27.29 3.54 -21.32
N CYS A 3 -27.59 4.31 -20.28
CA CYS A 3 -27.59 3.81 -18.92
C CYS A 3 -29.03 3.36 -18.65
N ASP A 4 -29.21 2.05 -18.44
CA ASP A 4 -30.55 1.46 -18.28
C ASP A 4 -31.12 1.67 -16.88
N GLU A 5 -30.30 2.13 -15.93
CA GLU A 5 -30.66 2.36 -14.53
C GLU A 5 -30.14 3.72 -14.09
N HIS A 6 -31.03 4.58 -13.60
CA HIS A 6 -30.66 5.85 -13.01
C HIS A 6 -31.18 5.93 -11.56
N ASP A 7 -30.50 6.70 -10.72
CA ASP A 7 -31.02 7.05 -9.40
C ASP A 7 -32.19 8.03 -9.56
N ASP A 8 -33.37 7.68 -9.04
CA ASP A 8 -34.60 8.46 -9.19
C ASP A 8 -34.46 9.88 -8.61
N PHE A 9 -33.74 10.04 -7.49
CA PHE A 9 -33.55 11.34 -6.86
C PHE A 9 -32.63 12.22 -7.72
N GLU A 10 -31.49 11.69 -8.17
CA GLU A 10 -30.56 12.43 -9.03
C GLU A 10 -31.21 12.77 -10.38
N CYS A 11 -31.92 11.81 -10.99
CA CYS A 11 -32.69 12.06 -12.21
C CYS A 11 -33.68 13.19 -12.01
N LYS A 12 -34.43 13.17 -10.90
CA LYS A 12 -35.37 14.24 -10.58
C LYS A 12 -34.65 15.57 -10.36
N PHE A 13 -33.53 15.60 -9.64
CA PHE A 13 -32.73 16.79 -9.36
C PHE A 13 -32.19 17.46 -10.63
N PHE A 14 -31.73 16.67 -11.62
CA PHE A 14 -31.20 17.19 -12.88
C PHE A 14 -32.27 17.46 -13.94
N SER A 15 -33.30 16.62 -14.04
CA SER A 15 -34.37 16.80 -15.03
C SER A 15 -35.40 17.85 -14.62
N THR A 16 -35.58 18.07 -13.30
CA THR A 16 -36.55 19.00 -12.73
C THR A 16 -35.94 19.78 -11.57
N GLY A 17 -36.40 21.00 -11.32
CA GLY A 17 -35.94 21.77 -10.17
C GLY A 17 -34.58 22.45 -10.38
N ALA A 18 -33.74 22.49 -9.34
CA ALA A 18 -32.64 23.43 -9.28
C ALA A 18 -31.37 23.01 -10.06
N GLY A 19 -31.20 21.72 -10.35
CA GLY A 19 -30.07 21.21 -11.14
C GLY A 19 -30.18 21.43 -12.65
N CYS A 20 -31.35 21.79 -13.18
CA CYS A 20 -31.55 21.98 -14.63
C CYS A 20 -30.79 23.21 -15.19
N ALA A 21 -30.41 24.13 -14.31
CA ALA A 21 -29.61 25.32 -14.66
C ALA A 21 -28.10 25.03 -14.70
N ILE A 22 -27.66 23.86 -14.22
CA ILE A 22 -26.24 23.48 -14.19
C ILE A 22 -25.78 23.16 -15.61
N ASN A 23 -24.69 23.78 -16.03
CA ASN A 23 -24.13 23.55 -17.36
C ASN A 23 -23.60 22.11 -17.48
N LYS A 24 -24.05 21.37 -18.50
CA LYS A 24 -23.59 20.01 -18.82
C LYS A 24 -22.06 19.94 -19.03
N ASP A 25 -21.46 21.02 -19.51
CA ASP A 25 -20.02 21.12 -19.71
C ASP A 25 -19.22 21.04 -18.40
N LEU A 26 -19.83 21.32 -17.23
CA LEU A 26 -19.14 21.23 -15.94
C LEU A 26 -18.51 19.85 -15.75
N LEU A 27 -19.32 18.79 -15.94
CA LEU A 27 -18.91 17.40 -15.71
C LEU A 27 -17.98 16.89 -16.81
N VAL A 28 -18.20 17.33 -18.05
CA VAL A 28 -17.37 16.92 -19.20
C VAL A 28 -15.96 17.52 -19.09
N LYS A 29 -15.85 18.78 -18.64
CA LYS A 29 -14.57 19.49 -18.55
C LYS A 29 -13.85 19.28 -17.22
N ASN A 30 -14.57 18.94 -16.15
CA ASN A 30 -14.02 18.82 -14.80
C ASN A 30 -14.46 17.49 -14.15
N TYR A 31 -13.91 16.38 -14.63
CA TYR A 31 -14.29 15.04 -14.13
C TYR A 31 -14.11 14.89 -12.61
N GLY A 32 -13.13 15.57 -12.02
CA GLY A 32 -12.90 15.56 -10.57
C GLY A 32 -14.09 16.07 -9.73
N VAL A 33 -14.99 16.86 -10.33
CA VAL A 33 -16.22 17.34 -9.66
C VAL A 33 -17.20 16.20 -9.36
N CYS A 34 -17.15 15.08 -10.08
CA CYS A 34 -18.09 13.98 -9.94
C CYS A 34 -18.17 13.43 -8.50
N ALA A 35 -17.04 13.27 -7.81
CA ALA A 35 -17.02 12.76 -6.44
C ALA A 35 -17.69 13.75 -5.45
N LEU A 36 -17.43 15.04 -5.60
CA LEU A 36 -18.03 16.10 -4.79
C LEU A 36 -19.52 16.23 -5.06
N LEU A 37 -19.91 16.23 -6.33
CA LEU A 37 -21.30 16.29 -6.74
C LEU A 37 -22.07 15.09 -6.16
N LYS A 38 -21.51 13.89 -6.23
CA LYS A 38 -22.13 12.71 -5.63
C LYS A 38 -22.34 12.88 -4.14
N LEU A 39 -21.33 13.37 -3.40
CA LEU A 39 -21.47 13.64 -1.97
C LEU A 39 -22.53 14.71 -1.68
N LEU A 40 -22.56 15.81 -2.43
CA LEU A 40 -23.56 16.87 -2.28
C LEU A 40 -24.99 16.36 -2.52
N LEU A 41 -25.19 15.52 -3.55
CA LEU A 41 -26.49 14.93 -3.86
C LEU A 41 -26.95 13.93 -2.78
N LEU A 42 -26.02 13.12 -2.25
CA LEU A 42 -26.31 12.23 -1.12
C LEU A 42 -26.70 13.01 0.14
N LEU A 43 -26.10 14.18 0.37
CA LEU A 43 -26.48 15.04 1.49
C LEU A 43 -27.79 15.81 1.23
N GLU A 44 -28.07 16.18 -0.01
CA GLU A 44 -29.33 16.82 -0.38
C GLU A 44 -30.51 15.86 -0.23
N ASN A 45 -30.34 14.58 -0.62
CA ASN A 45 -31.39 13.57 -0.52
C ASN A 45 -31.68 13.19 0.95
N PRO A 46 -32.90 13.46 1.47
CA PRO A 46 -33.26 13.12 2.85
C PRO A 46 -33.14 11.62 3.19
N GLU A 47 -33.30 10.72 2.22
CA GLU A 47 -33.26 9.27 2.44
C GLU A 47 -31.83 8.75 2.64
N THR A 48 -30.83 9.38 2.02
CA THR A 48 -29.43 8.93 2.09
C THR A 48 -28.57 9.80 2.99
N ARG A 49 -28.98 11.04 3.28
CA ARG A 49 -28.25 12.01 4.12
C ARG A 49 -27.76 11.44 5.45
N ALA A 50 -28.62 10.71 6.16
CA ALA A 50 -28.29 10.14 7.46
C ALA A 50 -27.10 9.16 7.37
N ASN A 51 -26.92 8.49 6.24
CA ASN A 51 -25.81 7.56 6.02
C ASN A 51 -24.48 8.31 5.88
N CYS A 52 -24.49 9.50 5.29
CA CYS A 52 -23.28 10.30 5.09
C CYS A 52 -22.95 11.21 6.28
N GLN A 53 -23.84 11.31 7.27
CA GLN A 53 -23.69 12.23 8.40
C GLN A 53 -22.39 11.96 9.18
N THR A 54 -22.09 10.68 9.45
CA THR A 54 -20.87 10.28 10.17
C THR A 54 -19.59 10.67 9.44
N LEU A 55 -19.62 10.71 8.09
CA LEU A 55 -18.49 11.15 7.28
C LEU A 55 -18.24 12.65 7.46
N ILE A 56 -19.28 13.48 7.63
CA ILE A 56 -19.18 14.94 7.68
C ILE A 56 -19.24 15.55 9.08
N GLU A 57 -19.62 14.77 10.10
CA GLU A 57 -19.82 15.19 11.50
C GLU A 57 -18.63 15.95 12.10
N LYS A 58 -17.41 15.48 11.85
CA LYS A 58 -16.19 16.15 12.33
C LYS A 58 -15.84 17.31 11.40
N PRO A 59 -15.70 18.55 11.87
CA PRO A 59 -15.27 19.64 11.00
C PRO A 59 -13.83 19.45 10.52
N ILE A 60 -13.53 19.85 9.28
CA ILE A 60 -12.15 19.99 8.80
C ILE A 60 -11.64 21.36 9.23
N LYS A 61 -10.45 21.39 9.81
CA LYS A 61 -9.75 22.61 10.18
C LYS A 61 -8.96 23.13 8.98
N LEU A 62 -9.61 23.93 8.13
CA LEU A 62 -9.10 24.34 6.81
C LEU A 62 -7.77 25.09 6.87
N GLU A 63 -7.51 25.82 7.95
CA GLU A 63 -6.26 26.54 8.16
C GLU A 63 -5.04 25.61 8.21
N ASP A 64 -5.21 24.35 8.59
CA ASP A 64 -4.12 23.37 8.63
C ASP A 64 -3.67 22.98 7.21
N TYR A 65 -4.58 23.07 6.22
CA TYR A 65 -4.33 22.71 4.82
C TYR A 65 -3.94 23.91 3.95
N ARG A 66 -4.55 25.08 4.16
CA ARG A 66 -4.47 26.25 3.27
C ARG A 66 -3.04 26.76 2.99
N HIS A 67 -2.07 26.49 3.87
CA HIS A 67 -0.73 27.07 3.80
C HIS A 67 0.41 26.05 3.70
N ASN A 68 0.14 24.74 3.71
CA ASN A 68 1.16 23.74 4.06
C ASN A 68 1.13 22.42 3.26
N ASP A 69 0.44 22.36 2.12
CA ASP A 69 0.03 21.08 1.51
C ASP A 69 0.68 20.70 0.17
N GLY A 70 1.76 21.37 -0.23
CA GLY A 70 2.46 21.03 -1.47
C GLY A 70 1.66 21.29 -2.76
N GLY A 71 0.60 22.10 -2.69
CA GLY A 71 -0.17 22.55 -3.86
C GLY A 71 -1.58 21.96 -3.97
N MET A 72 -1.97 21.03 -3.09
CA MET A 72 -3.28 20.37 -3.10
C MET A 72 -4.43 21.39 -3.00
N TRP A 73 -4.34 22.38 -2.11
CA TRP A 73 -5.36 23.42 -1.92
C TRP A 73 -5.54 24.23 -3.19
N GLN A 74 -4.44 24.60 -3.84
CA GLN A 74 -4.50 25.33 -5.10
C GLN A 74 -5.09 24.46 -6.22
N GLU A 75 -4.76 23.17 -6.25
CA GLU A 75 -5.37 22.22 -7.18
C GLU A 75 -6.88 22.07 -6.95
N HIS A 76 -7.31 21.88 -5.72
CA HIS A 76 -8.73 21.86 -5.33
C HIS A 76 -9.41 23.17 -5.74
N GLU A 77 -8.79 24.32 -5.48
CA GLU A 77 -9.33 25.64 -5.79
C GLU A 77 -9.58 25.80 -7.30
N GLU A 78 -8.58 25.51 -8.13
CA GLU A 78 -8.65 25.71 -9.59
C GLU A 78 -9.49 24.65 -10.29
N GLN A 79 -9.34 23.37 -9.92
CA GLN A 79 -9.96 22.26 -10.65
C GLN A 79 -11.36 21.89 -10.15
N LEU A 80 -11.70 22.22 -8.90
CA LEU A 80 -12.95 21.74 -8.26
C LEU A 80 -13.80 22.90 -7.74
N VAL A 81 -13.24 23.74 -6.88
CA VAL A 81 -13.99 24.78 -6.16
C VAL A 81 -14.48 25.86 -7.11
N LYS A 82 -13.61 26.51 -7.88
CA LYS A 82 -14.02 27.55 -8.84
C LYS A 82 -15.04 27.03 -9.87
N PRO A 83 -14.84 25.85 -10.50
CA PRO A 83 -15.86 25.25 -11.36
C PRO A 83 -17.20 25.08 -10.67
N ILE A 84 -17.24 24.49 -9.47
CA ILE A 84 -18.49 24.29 -8.71
C ILE A 84 -19.14 25.64 -8.38
N MET A 85 -18.39 26.60 -7.84
CA MET A 85 -18.92 27.90 -7.43
C MET A 85 -19.50 28.70 -8.62
N SER A 86 -18.99 28.48 -9.83
CA SER A 86 -19.48 29.14 -11.05
C SER A 86 -20.61 28.38 -11.77
N SER A 87 -21.00 27.20 -11.27
CA SER A 87 -21.85 26.25 -12.02
C SER A 87 -23.36 26.37 -11.80
N GLY A 88 -23.80 27.18 -10.82
CA GLY A 88 -25.18 27.19 -10.36
C GLY A 88 -25.53 26.08 -9.36
N LEU A 89 -24.59 25.15 -9.10
CA LEU A 89 -24.75 24.11 -8.08
C LEU A 89 -24.91 24.68 -6.66
N PRO A 90 -24.20 25.74 -6.23
CA PRO A 90 -24.39 26.31 -4.90
C PRO A 90 -25.82 26.80 -4.64
N GLU A 91 -26.45 27.41 -5.64
CA GLU A 91 -27.84 27.84 -5.57
C GLU A 91 -28.81 26.66 -5.64
N ALA A 92 -28.40 25.55 -6.25
CA ALA A 92 -29.25 24.38 -6.44
C ALA A 92 -29.41 23.52 -5.19
N ILE A 93 -28.33 23.37 -4.42
CA ILE A 93 -28.32 22.63 -3.14
C ILE A 93 -29.05 23.45 -2.08
N LYS A 94 -29.97 22.83 -1.33
CA LYS A 94 -30.85 23.51 -0.36
C LYS A 94 -30.66 23.02 1.07
N PHE A 95 -30.10 21.83 1.26
CA PHE A 95 -29.86 21.27 2.58
C PHE A 95 -28.94 22.14 3.44
N GLN A 96 -27.94 22.78 2.82
CA GLN A 96 -27.03 23.70 3.48
C GLN A 96 -26.44 24.71 2.50
N GLU A 97 -25.90 25.80 3.01
CA GLU A 97 -25.17 26.79 2.22
C GLU A 97 -23.89 26.17 1.65
N VAL A 98 -23.69 26.29 0.33
CA VAL A 98 -22.50 25.81 -0.35
C VAL A 98 -21.52 26.96 -0.54
N THR A 99 -20.41 26.92 0.20
CA THR A 99 -19.34 27.92 0.15
C THR A 99 -18.04 27.30 -0.37
N SER A 100 -17.09 28.14 -0.79
CA SER A 100 -15.74 27.67 -1.18
C SER A 100 -15.08 26.86 -0.06
N ASP A 101 -15.15 27.35 1.18
CA ASP A 101 -14.61 26.66 2.36
C ASP A 101 -15.28 25.29 2.59
N LEU A 102 -16.60 25.18 2.38
CA LEU A 102 -17.30 23.89 2.46
C LEU A 102 -16.79 22.92 1.39
N ILE A 103 -16.66 23.37 0.15
CA ILE A 103 -16.19 22.51 -0.95
C ILE A 103 -14.76 22.04 -0.68
N HIS A 104 -13.86 22.92 -0.24
CA HIS A 104 -12.52 22.53 0.22
C HIS A 104 -12.57 21.48 1.32
N ALA A 105 -13.42 21.67 2.33
CA ALA A 105 -13.59 20.69 3.41
C ALA A 105 -14.05 19.32 2.89
N TYR A 106 -14.87 19.29 1.84
CA TYR A 106 -15.34 18.05 1.21
C TYR A 106 -14.30 17.41 0.30
N CYS A 107 -13.50 18.18 -0.43
CA CYS A 107 -12.35 17.66 -1.18
C CYS A 107 -11.39 16.94 -0.23
N ILE A 108 -10.96 17.64 0.82
CA ILE A 108 -10.09 17.10 1.87
C ILE A 108 -10.72 15.86 2.51
N ARG A 109 -12.05 15.86 2.75
CA ARG A 109 -12.75 14.69 3.30
C ARG A 109 -12.63 13.48 2.40
N ILE A 110 -12.95 13.64 1.12
CA ILE A 110 -12.94 12.55 0.15
C ILE A 110 -11.52 12.02 0.02
N ASP A 111 -10.53 12.89 -0.17
CA ASP A 111 -9.12 12.48 -0.33
C ASP A 111 -8.58 11.76 0.91
N SER A 112 -8.96 12.21 2.10
CA SER A 112 -8.56 11.57 3.35
C SER A 112 -9.38 10.33 3.69
N HIS A 113 -10.52 10.03 3.07
CA HIS A 113 -11.37 8.88 3.45
C HIS A 113 -11.59 7.88 2.32
N ALA A 114 -11.06 8.17 1.13
CA ALA A 114 -11.11 7.29 -0.01
C ALA A 114 -10.18 6.09 0.15
N PHE A 115 -10.64 4.98 -0.40
CA PHE A 115 -9.87 3.77 -0.64
C PHE A 115 -9.58 3.68 -2.13
N GLU A 116 -8.41 3.14 -2.45
CA GLU A 116 -8.06 2.79 -3.81
C GLU A 116 -8.89 1.58 -4.26
N VAL A 117 -9.49 1.68 -5.44
CA VAL A 117 -10.35 0.66 -6.02
C VAL A 117 -9.91 0.43 -7.47
N THR A 118 -9.63 -0.80 -7.84
CA THR A 118 -9.31 -1.13 -9.23
C THR A 118 -10.60 -1.20 -10.07
N ALA A 119 -10.66 -0.42 -11.13
CA ALA A 119 -11.73 -0.46 -12.12
C ALA A 119 -11.67 -1.74 -12.97
N ARG A 120 -12.76 -2.00 -13.71
CA ARG A 120 -12.89 -3.18 -14.60
C ARG A 120 -11.92 -3.16 -15.78
N ASP A 121 -11.48 -1.98 -16.19
CA ASP A 121 -10.48 -1.76 -17.24
C ASP A 121 -9.04 -1.73 -16.69
N GLY A 122 -8.87 -1.90 -15.37
CA GLY A 122 -7.57 -1.87 -14.69
C GLY A 122 -7.15 -0.50 -14.17
N ASP A 123 -7.90 0.56 -14.47
CA ASP A 123 -7.60 1.90 -13.96
C ASP A 123 -7.85 2.00 -12.45
N THR A 124 -7.31 3.05 -11.82
CA THR A 124 -7.46 3.29 -10.39
C THR A 124 -8.58 4.29 -10.12
N LEU A 125 -9.53 3.91 -9.27
CA LEU A 125 -10.64 4.72 -8.78
C LEU A 125 -10.49 5.00 -7.28
N LYS A 126 -11.23 6.01 -6.82
CA LYS A 126 -11.40 6.32 -5.40
C LYS A 126 -12.82 5.94 -4.95
N GLY A 127 -12.93 5.12 -3.91
CA GLY A 127 -14.21 4.76 -3.28
C GLY A 127 -14.26 5.20 -1.82
N VAL A 128 -15.32 5.88 -1.40
CA VAL A 128 -15.54 6.26 0.00
C VAL A 128 -16.57 5.32 0.62
N TYR A 129 -16.13 4.53 1.60
CA TYR A 129 -16.97 3.55 2.29
C TYR A 129 -17.13 3.97 3.75
N ILE A 130 -18.28 4.52 4.12
CA ILE A 130 -18.51 5.19 5.41
C ILE A 130 -18.01 4.37 6.62
N CYS A 131 -18.34 3.07 6.68
CA CYS A 131 -17.90 2.20 7.78
C CYS A 131 -16.38 2.02 7.80
N GLY A 132 -15.75 1.76 6.65
CA GLY A 132 -14.30 1.60 6.53
C GLY A 132 -13.54 2.91 6.77
N ALA A 133 -14.07 4.01 6.27
CA ALA A 133 -13.56 5.37 6.44
C ALA A 133 -13.55 5.82 7.90
N SER A 134 -14.46 5.29 8.72
CA SER A 134 -14.59 5.63 10.13
C SER A 134 -13.60 4.90 11.04
N LEU A 135 -12.89 3.88 10.53
CA LEU A 135 -11.96 3.08 11.32
C LEU A 135 -10.68 3.88 11.63
N PRO A 136 -10.21 3.92 12.89
CA PRO A 136 -8.99 4.63 13.26
C PRO A 136 -7.73 4.01 12.64
N HIS A 137 -6.69 4.84 12.52
CA HIS A 137 -5.37 4.42 12.07
C HIS A 137 -4.62 3.58 13.10
N HIS A 138 -3.93 2.55 12.65
CA HIS A 138 -2.77 1.97 13.31
C HIS A 138 -1.75 1.52 12.25
N CYS A 139 -0.45 1.77 12.43
CA CYS A 139 0.56 1.36 11.43
C CYS A 139 0.75 -0.17 11.33
N VAL A 140 0.10 -0.91 12.22
CA VAL A 140 -0.04 -2.37 12.23
C VAL A 140 -1.54 -2.67 12.31
N PRO A 141 -2.26 -2.70 11.18
CA PRO A 141 -3.71 -2.86 11.21
C PRO A 141 -4.09 -4.25 11.72
N ASN A 142 -5.31 -4.38 12.27
CA ASN A 142 -5.87 -5.67 12.68
C ASN A 142 -7.01 -6.13 11.77
N THR A 143 -7.20 -5.44 10.64
CA THR A 143 -8.15 -5.79 9.59
C THR A 143 -7.47 -6.02 8.25
N VAL A 144 -8.09 -6.85 7.42
CA VAL A 144 -7.80 -6.99 5.99
C VAL A 144 -9.05 -6.64 5.21
N LEU A 145 -8.87 -5.97 4.07
CA LEU A 145 -9.94 -5.46 3.23
C LEU A 145 -9.96 -6.21 1.90
N ALA A 146 -11.16 -6.56 1.43
CA ALA A 146 -11.41 -7.12 0.11
C ALA A 146 -12.52 -6.31 -0.60
N LEU A 147 -12.40 -6.13 -1.91
CA LEU A 147 -13.38 -5.41 -2.75
C LEU A 147 -13.86 -6.34 -3.84
N ASP A 148 -15.16 -6.65 -3.88
CA ASP A 148 -15.73 -7.49 -4.94
C ASP A 148 -16.03 -6.71 -6.23
N GLU A 149 -16.43 -7.44 -7.28
CA GLU A 149 -16.69 -6.89 -8.63
C GLU A 149 -17.84 -5.89 -8.72
N GLN A 150 -18.67 -5.84 -7.68
CA GLN A 150 -19.73 -4.85 -7.52
C GLN A 150 -19.26 -3.67 -6.65
N PHE A 151 -17.96 -3.58 -6.39
CA PHE A 151 -17.30 -2.58 -5.54
C PHE A 151 -17.78 -2.61 -4.09
N ASN A 152 -18.30 -3.73 -3.58
CA ASN A 152 -18.62 -3.82 -2.16
C ASN A 152 -17.36 -4.08 -1.36
N MET A 153 -17.14 -3.24 -0.34
CA MET A 153 -16.06 -3.41 0.62
C MET A 153 -16.46 -4.46 1.68
N LYS A 154 -15.61 -5.47 1.84
CA LYS A 154 -15.67 -6.44 2.92
C LYS A 154 -14.45 -6.27 3.81
N LEU A 155 -14.68 -6.18 5.11
CA LEU A 155 -13.66 -5.99 6.12
C LEU A 155 -13.64 -7.22 7.03
N TYR A 156 -12.47 -7.82 7.20
CA TYR A 156 -12.28 -9.01 8.01
C TYR A 156 -11.25 -8.74 9.09
N ALA A 157 -11.41 -9.40 10.25
CA ALA A 157 -10.35 -9.44 11.24
C ALA A 157 -9.14 -10.20 10.67
N ALA A 158 -7.99 -9.53 10.58
CA ALA A 158 -6.74 -10.15 10.13
C ALA A 158 -6.11 -10.98 11.25
N VAL A 159 -6.36 -10.61 12.50
CA VAL A 159 -5.88 -11.29 13.71
C VAL A 159 -7.06 -11.59 14.65
N PRO A 160 -6.91 -12.49 15.63
CA PRO A 160 -7.93 -12.71 16.64
C PRO A 160 -8.25 -11.44 17.43
N LEU A 161 -9.53 -11.09 17.54
CA LEU A 161 -10.03 -9.93 18.29
C LEU A 161 -10.92 -10.39 19.45
N LYS A 162 -10.87 -9.66 20.57
CA LYS A 162 -11.73 -9.86 21.74
C LYS A 162 -12.75 -8.72 21.83
N ALA A 163 -13.84 -8.96 22.56
CA ALA A 163 -14.81 -7.93 22.85
C ALA A 163 -14.14 -6.74 23.57
N GLY A 164 -14.33 -5.53 23.03
CA GLY A 164 -13.71 -4.30 23.53
C GLY A 164 -12.43 -3.89 22.78
N ASP A 165 -11.88 -4.75 21.92
CA ASP A 165 -10.75 -4.36 21.07
C ASP A 165 -11.18 -3.31 20.05
N ILE A 166 -10.31 -2.33 19.79
CA ILE A 166 -10.51 -1.34 18.73
C ILE A 166 -10.15 -1.98 17.38
N ILE A 167 -10.99 -1.76 16.38
CA ILE A 167 -10.75 -2.20 15.01
C ILE A 167 -9.97 -1.11 14.28
N TYR A 168 -8.81 -1.46 13.72
CA TYR A 168 -7.87 -0.54 13.11
C TYR A 168 -7.61 -0.86 11.64
N ASN A 169 -7.59 0.19 10.83
CA ASN A 169 -7.06 0.15 9.47
C ASN A 169 -5.72 0.92 9.38
N SER A 170 -4.95 0.72 8.32
CA SER A 170 -3.78 1.55 8.01
C SER A 170 -4.10 2.55 6.92
N TYR A 171 -3.59 3.78 7.05
CA TYR A 171 -3.73 4.85 6.06
C TYR A 171 -2.43 5.10 5.31
N THR A 172 -1.37 4.38 5.68
CA THR A 172 -0.01 4.54 5.17
C THR A 172 0.46 3.24 4.57
N ASN A 173 1.40 3.31 3.64
CA ASN A 173 2.09 2.11 3.16
C ASN A 173 2.85 1.44 4.33
N PRO A 174 2.60 0.15 4.64
CA PRO A 174 3.24 -0.53 5.76
C PRO A 174 4.76 -0.68 5.59
N LEU A 175 5.28 -0.60 4.37
CA LEU A 175 6.70 -0.69 4.07
C LEU A 175 7.47 0.62 4.20
N MET A 176 6.80 1.76 4.43
CA MET A 176 7.49 3.03 4.74
C MET A 176 8.12 3.00 6.13
N GLY A 177 9.20 3.75 6.34
CA GLY A 177 9.78 4.01 7.67
C GLY A 177 8.96 5.00 8.51
N THR A 178 9.24 5.09 9.81
CA THR A 178 8.44 5.88 10.77
C THR A 178 8.32 7.34 10.37
N THR A 179 9.41 8.01 10.02
CA THR A 179 9.39 9.43 9.62
C THR A 179 8.49 9.66 8.40
N GLN A 180 8.51 8.76 7.42
CA GLN A 180 7.66 8.86 6.23
C GLN A 180 6.18 8.65 6.56
N ARG A 181 5.84 7.63 7.37
CA ARG A 181 4.45 7.40 7.79
C ARG A 181 3.90 8.58 8.58
N GLN A 182 4.67 9.12 9.54
CA GLN A 182 4.26 10.31 10.30
C GLN A 182 4.10 11.54 9.40
N HIS A 183 5.01 11.74 8.45
CA HIS A 183 4.89 12.83 7.49
C HIS A 183 3.62 12.71 6.62
N GLN A 184 3.34 11.52 6.07
CA GLN A 184 2.14 11.28 5.27
C GLN A 184 0.85 11.52 6.09
N LEU A 185 0.80 11.08 7.35
CA LEU A 185 -0.36 11.29 8.22
C LEU A 185 -0.55 12.76 8.59
N ARG A 186 0.53 13.50 8.83
CA ARG A 186 0.47 14.95 9.06
C ARG A 186 -0.05 15.71 7.84
N LEU A 187 0.41 15.37 6.64
CA LEU A 187 -0.02 16.02 5.41
C LEU A 187 -1.47 15.69 5.04
N SER A 188 -1.85 14.41 5.08
CA SER A 188 -3.18 13.97 4.62
C SER A 188 -4.29 14.19 5.64
N ARG A 189 -3.97 14.14 6.94
CA ARG A 189 -4.97 14.03 8.02
C ARG A 189 -4.66 14.89 9.25
N HIS A 190 -3.57 15.66 9.25
CA HIS A 190 -3.05 16.38 10.43
C HIS A 190 -3.01 15.51 11.69
N GLN A 191 -2.59 14.25 11.52
CA GLN A 191 -2.53 13.27 12.60
C GLN A 191 -1.07 12.89 12.91
N GLU A 192 -0.74 12.82 14.19
CA GLU A 192 0.46 12.15 14.69
C GLU A 192 0.08 10.77 15.23
N CYS A 193 0.76 9.73 14.75
CA CYS A 193 0.49 8.37 15.18
C CYS A 193 1.30 8.00 16.42
N SER A 194 0.62 7.51 17.46
CA SER A 194 1.25 6.99 18.68
C SER A 194 1.03 5.48 18.85
N CYS A 195 0.93 4.75 17.72
CA CYS A 195 0.74 3.31 17.75
C CYS A 195 2.00 2.59 18.26
N SER A 196 1.87 1.30 18.63
CA SER A 196 2.98 0.51 19.17
C SER A 196 4.22 0.51 18.26
N ARG A 197 4.03 0.46 16.94
CA ARG A 197 5.14 0.53 15.98
C ARG A 197 5.80 1.91 15.91
N CYS A 198 5.02 2.99 16.02
CA CYS A 198 5.56 4.36 16.00
C CYS A 198 6.25 4.75 17.31
N LEU A 199 5.93 4.08 18.42
CA LEU A 199 6.57 4.27 19.71
C LEU A 199 7.78 3.34 19.94
N ASP A 200 8.03 2.43 19.02
CA ASP A 200 9.17 1.52 19.06
C ASP A 200 10.27 2.01 18.09
N PRO A 201 11.43 2.46 18.58
CA PRO A 201 12.52 2.95 17.73
C PRO A 201 13.16 1.88 16.83
N THR A 202 12.88 0.60 17.11
CA THR A 202 13.29 -0.54 16.27
C THR A 202 12.21 -0.96 15.26
N GLU A 203 11.03 -0.34 15.30
CA GLU A 203 9.85 -0.72 14.51
C GLU A 203 9.50 -2.21 14.61
N LEU A 204 9.17 -2.70 15.82
CA LEU A 204 8.84 -4.10 16.09
C LEU A 204 10.04 -5.04 15.86
N GLY A 205 11.25 -4.56 16.14
CA GLY A 205 12.50 -5.30 15.90
C GLY A 205 12.87 -5.46 14.42
N THR A 206 12.15 -4.82 13.49
CA THR A 206 12.46 -4.92 12.06
C THR A 206 13.65 -4.05 11.65
N HIS A 207 13.95 -3.01 12.43
CA HIS A 207 14.96 -2.00 12.17
C HIS A 207 14.79 -1.28 10.82
N MET A 208 13.53 -1.08 10.41
CA MET A 208 13.20 -0.45 9.11
C MET A 208 13.66 0.99 8.97
N SER A 209 13.95 1.69 10.07
CA SER A 209 14.47 3.07 10.08
C SER A 209 15.84 3.18 10.78
N SER A 210 16.54 2.06 10.98
CA SER A 210 17.82 2.05 11.70
C SER A 210 19.03 2.20 10.77
N MET A 211 20.06 2.86 11.28
CA MET A 211 21.31 3.13 10.57
C MET A 211 22.40 2.17 11.04
N LYS A 212 23.38 1.84 10.19
CA LYS A 212 24.57 1.13 10.64
C LYS A 212 25.48 2.06 11.41
N CYS A 213 25.99 1.59 12.55
CA CYS A 213 26.96 2.34 13.32
C CYS A 213 28.28 2.46 12.57
N ARG A 214 28.84 3.67 12.52
CA ARG A 214 30.15 3.95 11.93
C ARG A 214 31.32 3.71 12.91
N GLN A 215 31.04 3.54 14.21
CA GLN A 215 32.05 3.47 15.26
C GLN A 215 32.28 2.06 15.83
N CYS A 216 31.29 1.16 15.75
CA CYS A 216 31.46 -0.23 16.22
C CYS A 216 30.98 -1.26 15.18
N PRO A 217 31.71 -2.38 15.01
CA PRO A 217 31.28 -3.46 14.12
C PRO A 217 29.94 -4.05 14.57
N GLY A 218 28.97 -4.15 13.66
CA GLY A 218 27.69 -4.83 13.91
C GLY A 218 26.69 -4.07 14.78
N GLY A 219 27.01 -2.84 15.22
CA GLY A 219 26.05 -2.00 15.94
C GLY A 219 25.07 -1.30 15.00
N TYR A 220 23.85 -1.09 15.47
CA TYR A 220 22.84 -0.27 14.80
C TYR A 220 22.49 0.94 15.64
N ALA A 221 22.22 2.05 14.97
CA ALA A 221 21.72 3.27 15.57
C ALA A 221 20.22 3.40 15.28
N ILE A 222 19.45 3.71 16.32
CA ILE A 222 18.00 3.83 16.32
C ILE A 222 17.61 5.25 16.75
N CYS A 223 16.48 5.75 16.27
CA CYS A 223 16.03 7.11 16.59
C CYS A 223 15.67 7.24 18.08
N ASP A 224 16.17 8.25 18.75
CA ASP A 224 15.70 8.65 20.08
C ASP A 224 14.37 9.41 19.96
N LEU A 225 13.28 8.64 20.01
CA LEU A 225 11.91 9.16 19.93
C LEU A 225 11.52 10.04 21.14
N SER A 226 12.28 10.01 22.24
CA SER A 226 11.95 10.68 23.49
C SER A 226 12.74 11.97 23.76
N GLY A 227 13.85 12.16 23.04
CA GLY A 227 14.80 13.23 23.26
C GLY A 227 15.04 14.08 22.02
N SER A 228 16.28 14.06 21.51
CA SER A 228 16.71 14.98 20.44
C SER A 228 16.18 14.62 19.05
N GLY A 229 15.69 13.39 18.86
CA GLY A 229 15.40 12.84 17.54
C GLY A 229 16.65 12.37 16.79
N ASP A 230 17.83 12.38 17.43
CA ASP A 230 19.05 11.83 16.84
C ASP A 230 19.04 10.30 16.87
N TRP A 231 19.89 9.69 16.04
CA TRP A 231 20.07 8.25 16.02
C TRP A 231 21.19 7.85 16.97
N VAL A 232 20.90 6.99 17.95
CA VAL A 232 21.87 6.55 18.96
C VAL A 232 22.16 5.08 18.79
N CYS A 233 23.44 4.71 18.73
CA CYS A 233 23.86 3.33 18.61
C CYS A 233 23.62 2.53 19.90
N GLU A 234 22.87 1.44 19.80
CA GLU A 234 22.58 0.56 20.94
C GLU A 234 23.83 -0.18 21.47
N GLY A 235 24.86 -0.35 20.64
CA GLY A 235 26.08 -1.08 21.01
C GLY A 235 27.16 -0.23 21.68
N CYS A 236 27.40 0.99 21.20
CA CYS A 236 28.50 1.84 21.67
C CYS A 236 28.08 3.25 22.10
N GLY A 237 26.80 3.62 21.98
CA GLY A 237 26.29 4.95 22.33
C GLY A 237 26.68 6.07 21.36
N ALA A 238 27.33 5.75 20.25
CA ALA A 238 27.64 6.73 19.20
C ALA A 238 26.36 7.41 18.69
N VAL A 239 26.38 8.73 18.61
CA VAL A 239 25.26 9.54 18.11
C VAL A 239 25.49 9.89 16.65
N LEU A 240 24.44 9.72 15.84
CA LEU A 240 24.34 10.17 14.46
C LEU A 240 23.25 11.25 14.41
N PRO A 241 23.60 12.51 14.11
CA PRO A 241 22.65 13.62 14.14
C PRO A 241 21.47 13.41 13.19
N ALA A 242 20.27 13.82 13.62
CA ALA A 242 19.04 13.71 12.83
C ALA A 242 19.16 14.39 11.46
N ALA A 243 19.85 15.54 11.40
CA ALA A 243 20.07 16.27 10.15
C ALA A 243 20.86 15.43 9.12
N GLU A 244 21.92 14.75 9.54
CA GLU A 244 22.72 13.87 8.67
C GLU A 244 21.92 12.66 8.19
N VAL A 245 21.08 12.10 9.07
CA VAL A 245 20.20 10.99 8.68
C VAL A 245 19.19 11.46 7.64
N HIS A 246 18.51 12.58 7.86
CA HIS A 246 17.52 13.10 6.91
C HIS A 246 18.14 13.49 5.56
N GLU A 247 19.34 14.06 5.55
CA GLU A 247 20.09 14.37 4.32
C GLU A 247 20.37 13.08 3.53
N LEU A 248 20.87 12.03 4.19
CA LEU A 248 21.11 10.74 3.55
C LEU A 248 19.81 10.08 3.05
N LEU A 249 18.71 10.16 3.81
CA LEU A 249 17.42 9.63 3.37
C LEU A 249 16.89 10.36 2.13
N ALA A 250 17.10 11.69 2.04
CA ALA A 250 16.75 12.48 0.88
C ALA A 250 17.64 12.13 -0.33
N GLU A 251 18.94 11.96 -0.13
CA GLU A 251 19.89 11.51 -1.18
C GLU A 251 19.49 10.16 -1.77
N VAL A 252 19.27 9.15 -0.92
CA VAL A 252 18.88 7.80 -1.36
C VAL A 252 17.51 7.83 -2.03
N GLY A 253 16.56 8.60 -1.49
CA GLY A 253 15.23 8.78 -2.08
C GLY A 253 15.28 9.41 -3.47
N ALA A 254 16.08 10.46 -3.66
CA ALA A 254 16.28 11.09 -4.95
C ALA A 254 16.91 10.10 -5.96
N ALA A 255 17.94 9.36 -5.53
CA ALA A 255 18.57 8.36 -6.37
C ALA A 255 17.60 7.24 -6.80
N LEU A 256 16.69 6.81 -5.93
CA LEU A 256 15.63 5.84 -6.27
C LEU A 256 14.65 6.37 -7.33
N VAL A 257 14.35 7.67 -7.32
CA VAL A 257 13.47 8.30 -8.32
C VAL A 257 14.16 8.46 -9.68
N GLU A 258 15.46 8.76 -9.68
CA GLU A 258 16.24 8.99 -10.90
C GLU A 258 16.64 7.70 -11.62
N VAL A 259 16.81 6.59 -10.90
CA VAL A 259 17.24 5.32 -11.48
C VAL A 259 16.18 4.76 -12.42
N GLN A 260 16.58 4.51 -13.68
CA GLN A 260 15.78 3.78 -14.65
C GLN A 260 16.31 2.36 -14.90
N GLY A 261 15.42 1.38 -14.69
CA GLY A 261 15.21 0.23 -15.58
C GLY A 261 16.20 -0.94 -15.65
N GLU A 262 17.40 -0.88 -15.07
CA GLU A 262 18.40 -1.95 -15.27
C GLU A 262 19.00 -2.53 -13.98
N LEU A 263 19.20 -3.86 -14.00
CA LEU A 263 19.74 -4.64 -12.88
C LEU A 263 21.08 -4.11 -12.33
N PRO A 264 22.10 -3.79 -13.15
CA PRO A 264 23.40 -3.36 -12.63
C PRO A 264 23.31 -2.04 -11.86
N VAL A 265 22.39 -1.16 -12.24
CA VAL A 265 22.20 0.15 -11.61
C VAL A 265 21.64 -0.04 -10.21
N PHE A 266 20.59 -0.84 -10.05
CA PHE A 266 20.03 -1.13 -8.73
C PHE A 266 20.99 -1.92 -7.82
N GLU A 267 21.77 -2.87 -8.37
CA GLU A 267 22.79 -3.57 -7.58
C GLU A 267 23.92 -2.64 -7.12
N ALA A 268 24.35 -1.69 -7.96
CA ALA A 268 25.31 -0.66 -7.58
C ALA A 268 24.75 0.24 -6.47
N LEU A 269 23.48 0.65 -6.59
CA LEU A 269 22.78 1.45 -5.59
C LEU A 269 22.68 0.72 -4.24
N LEU A 270 22.32 -0.57 -4.27
CA LEU A 270 22.29 -1.41 -3.08
C LEU A 270 23.68 -1.53 -2.44
N ALA A 271 24.73 -1.75 -3.25
CA ALA A 271 26.10 -1.85 -2.77
C ALA A 271 26.59 -0.54 -2.13
N GLN A 272 26.20 0.61 -2.68
CA GLN A 272 26.53 1.94 -2.18
C GLN A 272 25.95 2.20 -0.78
N TYR A 273 24.66 1.88 -0.56
CA TYR A 273 23.96 2.25 0.68
C TYR A 273 23.90 1.13 1.73
N LYS A 274 24.11 -0.13 1.36
CA LYS A 274 24.19 -1.26 2.30
C LYS A 274 25.18 -1.06 3.46
N PRO A 275 26.33 -0.37 3.34
CA PRO A 275 27.22 -0.10 4.46
C PRO A 275 26.66 0.93 5.46
N LEU A 276 25.70 1.78 5.04
CA LEU A 276 25.18 2.89 5.83
C LEU A 276 23.86 2.57 6.53
N LEU A 277 23.05 1.67 5.96
CA LEU A 277 21.70 1.38 6.42
C LEU A 277 21.59 -0.06 6.98
N HIS A 278 20.64 -0.27 7.91
CA HIS A 278 20.29 -1.63 8.35
C HIS A 278 19.83 -2.48 7.14
N PRO A 279 20.13 -3.80 7.07
CA PRO A 279 19.72 -4.65 5.95
C PRO A 279 18.22 -4.66 5.61
N ASN A 280 17.37 -4.37 6.62
CA ASN A 280 15.92 -4.24 6.49
C ASN A 280 15.43 -2.79 6.42
N HIS A 281 16.34 -1.82 6.27
CA HIS A 281 15.96 -0.42 6.15
C HIS A 281 15.02 -0.25 4.95
N PHE A 282 13.94 0.51 5.09
CA PHE A 282 12.85 0.56 4.11
C PHE A 282 13.34 0.90 2.69
N LEU A 283 14.29 1.83 2.55
CA LEU A 283 14.92 2.16 1.27
C LEU A 283 15.70 0.99 0.65
N LEU A 284 16.41 0.20 1.47
CA LEU A 284 17.08 -0.99 0.94
C LEU A 284 16.07 -2.06 0.55
N LEU A 285 14.95 -2.19 1.27
CA LEU A 285 13.88 -3.11 0.89
C LEU A 285 13.24 -2.70 -0.45
N ASP A 286 13.09 -1.40 -0.70
CA ASP A 286 12.62 -0.88 -2.00
C ASP A 286 13.60 -1.23 -3.14
N ILE A 287 14.90 -0.97 -2.94
CA ILE A 287 15.94 -1.38 -3.89
C ILE A 287 15.91 -2.90 -4.14
N LYS A 288 15.81 -3.72 -3.08
CA LYS A 288 15.75 -5.18 -3.20
C LYS A 288 14.52 -5.66 -3.96
N GLN A 289 13.36 -5.04 -3.76
CA GLN A 289 12.13 -5.35 -4.50
C GLN A 289 12.29 -5.06 -5.99
N ASN A 290 12.86 -3.91 -6.34
CA ASN A 290 13.14 -3.56 -7.72
C ASN A 290 14.11 -4.57 -8.38
N ILE A 291 15.19 -4.96 -7.69
CA ILE A 291 16.11 -5.99 -8.19
C ILE A 291 15.38 -7.33 -8.40
N ALA A 292 14.59 -7.78 -7.41
CA ALA A 292 13.84 -9.03 -7.52
C ALA A 292 12.84 -9.03 -8.68
N SER A 293 12.17 -7.90 -8.92
CA SER A 293 11.25 -7.70 -10.04
C SER A 293 11.96 -7.73 -11.40
N ILE A 294 13.11 -7.04 -11.52
CA ILE A 294 13.92 -7.07 -12.75
C ILE A 294 14.41 -8.49 -13.04
N LEU A 295 14.89 -9.20 -12.02
CA LEU A 295 15.32 -10.60 -12.17
C LEU A 295 14.16 -11.49 -12.61
N ARG A 296 12.96 -11.30 -12.03
CA ARG A 296 11.74 -12.02 -12.43
C ARG A 296 11.42 -11.78 -13.91
N ALA A 297 11.43 -10.52 -14.36
CA ALA A 297 11.14 -10.17 -15.75
C ALA A 297 12.17 -10.78 -16.72
N ALA A 298 13.46 -10.70 -16.37
CA ALA A 298 14.54 -11.25 -17.19
C ALA A 298 14.44 -12.77 -17.38
N ILE A 299 14.01 -13.50 -16.34
CA ILE A 299 13.73 -14.94 -16.39
C ILE A 299 12.53 -15.23 -17.30
N LEU A 300 11.40 -14.53 -17.11
CA LEU A 300 10.17 -14.77 -17.88
C LEU A 300 10.31 -14.46 -19.38
N MET A 301 11.08 -13.43 -19.73
CA MET A 301 11.22 -13.00 -21.12
C MET A 301 12.32 -13.76 -21.89
N ASN A 302 12.95 -14.78 -21.29
CA ASN A 302 14.15 -15.45 -21.84
C ASN A 302 15.21 -14.45 -22.37
N SER A 303 15.24 -13.24 -21.78
CA SER A 303 16.14 -12.16 -22.22
C SER A 303 17.58 -12.42 -21.76
N LEU A 304 17.74 -13.36 -20.83
CA LEU A 304 18.99 -14.03 -20.51
C LEU A 304 18.95 -15.38 -21.25
N ALA A 305 20.00 -15.70 -22.03
CA ALA A 305 20.07 -16.91 -22.85
C ALA A 305 19.86 -18.23 -22.06
N GLU A 306 20.02 -18.17 -20.74
CA GLU A 306 19.44 -19.03 -19.70
C GLU A 306 19.69 -18.28 -18.38
N PRO A 307 18.72 -18.16 -17.46
CA PRO A 307 19.02 -17.58 -16.16
C PRO A 307 20.03 -18.48 -15.45
N CYS A 308 21.19 -17.95 -15.07
CA CYS A 308 22.18 -18.77 -14.37
C CYS A 308 21.83 -18.93 -12.88
N LYS A 309 22.29 -20.03 -12.27
CA LYS A 309 22.06 -20.37 -10.86
C LYS A 309 22.30 -19.20 -9.89
N LYS A 310 23.33 -18.39 -10.13
CA LYS A 310 23.66 -17.22 -9.30
C LYS A 310 22.55 -16.17 -9.26
N LEU A 311 21.85 -15.95 -10.38
CA LEU A 311 20.75 -14.98 -10.45
C LEU A 311 19.52 -15.49 -9.71
N LEU A 312 19.24 -16.79 -9.78
CA LEU A 312 18.16 -17.43 -9.01
C LEU A 312 18.46 -17.42 -7.51
N GLU A 313 19.67 -17.79 -7.09
CA GLU A 313 20.13 -17.66 -5.70
C GLU A 313 19.99 -16.23 -5.18
N ARG A 314 20.37 -15.26 -6.01
CA ARG A 314 20.20 -13.84 -5.69
C ARG A 314 18.73 -13.47 -5.50
N ARG A 315 17.84 -13.90 -6.40
CA ARG A 315 16.40 -13.64 -6.29
C ARG A 315 15.79 -14.28 -5.04
N VAL A 316 16.13 -15.54 -4.74
CA VAL A 316 15.69 -16.25 -3.52
C VAL A 316 16.12 -15.50 -2.26
N GLN A 317 17.38 -15.04 -2.22
CA GLN A 317 17.87 -14.22 -1.10
C GLN A 317 17.06 -12.94 -0.93
N LEU A 318 16.85 -12.19 -2.02
CA LEU A 318 16.12 -10.91 -1.99
C LEU A 318 14.69 -11.10 -1.51
N CYS A 319 13.95 -12.06 -2.07
CA CYS A 319 12.59 -12.37 -1.65
C CYS A 319 12.54 -12.85 -0.18
N GLY A 320 13.52 -13.67 0.24
CA GLY A 320 13.62 -14.16 1.61
C GLY A 320 13.85 -13.06 2.64
N ASP A 321 14.66 -12.04 2.32
CA ASP A 321 14.90 -10.89 3.18
C ASP A 321 13.62 -10.09 3.50
N LEU A 322 12.61 -10.13 2.62
CA LEU A 322 11.35 -9.41 2.79
C LEU A 322 10.32 -10.12 3.68
N LEU A 323 10.37 -11.45 3.76
CA LEU A 323 9.40 -12.26 4.50
C LEU A 323 9.26 -11.85 5.99
N PRO A 324 10.35 -11.75 6.79
CA PRO A 324 10.21 -11.38 8.20
C PRO A 324 9.68 -9.97 8.38
N VAL A 325 10.01 -9.03 7.48
CA VAL A 325 9.56 -7.64 7.57
C VAL A 325 8.07 -7.55 7.28
N THR A 326 7.62 -8.09 6.15
CA THR A 326 6.21 -8.06 5.73
C THR A 326 5.30 -8.75 6.76
N ARG A 327 5.77 -9.85 7.37
CA ARG A 327 5.05 -10.55 8.44
C ARG A 327 4.92 -9.72 9.72
N ALA A 328 5.93 -8.93 10.07
CA ALA A 328 5.92 -8.11 11.27
C ALA A 328 5.01 -6.88 11.12
N VAL A 329 5.01 -6.23 9.96
CA VAL A 329 4.29 -4.95 9.76
C VAL A 329 2.82 -5.12 9.40
N VAL A 330 2.44 -6.26 8.81
CA VAL A 330 1.03 -6.63 8.54
C VAL A 330 0.80 -8.08 9.01
N PRO A 331 0.50 -8.29 10.31
CA PRO A 331 0.36 -9.63 10.87
C PRO A 331 -0.98 -10.29 10.52
N GLY A 332 -1.05 -11.61 10.74
CA GLY A 332 -2.29 -12.36 10.55
C GLY A 332 -2.56 -12.69 9.08
N ILE A 333 -3.81 -12.50 8.64
CA ILE A 333 -4.20 -12.59 7.22
C ILE A 333 -3.69 -11.34 6.51
N SER A 334 -2.79 -11.50 5.54
CA SER A 334 -2.02 -10.40 4.97
C SER A 334 -1.72 -10.64 3.50
N LYS A 335 -2.31 -9.80 2.63
CA LYS A 335 -2.03 -9.82 1.18
C LYS A 335 -0.55 -9.60 0.90
N LEU A 336 0.04 -8.63 1.60
CA LEU A 336 1.45 -8.28 1.45
C LEU A 336 2.37 -9.47 1.75
N TYR A 337 2.10 -10.21 2.83
CA TYR A 337 2.88 -11.39 3.18
C TYR A 337 2.64 -12.55 2.20
N ALA A 338 1.41 -12.74 1.73
CA ALA A 338 1.10 -13.75 0.71
C ALA A 338 1.82 -13.48 -0.63
N ILE A 339 1.84 -12.22 -1.08
CA ILE A 339 2.59 -11.81 -2.28
C ILE A 339 4.08 -12.09 -2.09
N ALA A 340 4.65 -11.74 -0.93
CA ALA A 340 6.06 -12.00 -0.64
C ALA A 340 6.38 -13.51 -0.62
N LEU A 341 5.49 -14.34 -0.05
CA LEU A 341 5.62 -15.80 -0.07
C LEU A 341 5.55 -16.36 -1.50
N PHE A 342 4.66 -15.84 -2.33
CA PHE A 342 4.56 -16.27 -3.73
C PHE A 342 5.81 -15.91 -4.54
N GLU A 343 6.35 -14.70 -4.38
CA GLU A 343 7.60 -14.31 -5.04
C GLU A 343 8.77 -15.21 -4.61
N PHE A 344 8.86 -15.49 -3.31
CA PHE A 344 9.87 -16.40 -2.75
C PHE A 344 9.69 -17.83 -3.26
N LEU A 345 8.44 -18.32 -3.34
CA LEU A 345 8.09 -19.64 -3.85
C LEU A 345 8.58 -19.81 -5.28
N LEU A 346 8.20 -18.89 -6.18
CA LEU A 346 8.59 -18.93 -7.59
C LEU A 346 10.12 -19.00 -7.74
N ALA A 347 10.82 -18.08 -7.09
CA ALA A 347 12.29 -18.04 -7.16
C ALA A 347 12.93 -19.34 -6.65
N SER A 348 12.35 -19.93 -5.61
CA SER A 348 12.89 -21.14 -4.98
C SER A 348 12.59 -22.41 -5.76
N VAL A 349 11.44 -22.49 -6.44
CA VAL A 349 11.11 -23.60 -7.36
C VAL A 349 12.10 -23.60 -8.52
N ASP A 350 12.27 -22.46 -9.19
CA ASP A 350 13.20 -22.32 -10.31
C ASP A 350 14.64 -22.70 -9.91
N LEU A 351 15.09 -22.25 -8.73
CA LEU A 351 16.42 -22.61 -8.22
C LEU A 351 16.54 -24.11 -7.92
N SER A 352 15.52 -24.71 -7.29
CA SER A 352 15.55 -26.13 -6.91
C SER A 352 15.58 -27.04 -8.14
N GLU A 353 14.81 -26.70 -9.17
CA GLU A 353 14.81 -27.42 -10.45
C GLU A 353 16.16 -27.34 -11.14
N MET A 354 16.78 -26.16 -11.16
CA MET A 354 18.11 -25.97 -11.73
C MET A 354 19.18 -26.78 -10.99
N GLN A 355 19.18 -26.70 -9.65
CA GLN A 355 20.12 -27.48 -8.83
C GLN A 355 19.97 -28.98 -9.06
N PHE A 356 18.73 -29.46 -9.23
CA PHE A 356 18.49 -30.87 -9.52
C PHE A 356 18.92 -31.26 -10.94
N ALA A 357 18.66 -30.42 -11.95
CA ALA A 357 19.10 -30.62 -13.32
C ALA A 357 20.63 -30.64 -13.45
N GLU A 358 21.33 -29.78 -12.71
CA GLU A 358 22.80 -29.71 -12.64
C GLU A 358 23.42 -30.79 -11.74
N SER A 359 22.59 -31.64 -11.11
CA SER A 359 23.02 -32.69 -10.16
C SER A 359 23.74 -32.16 -8.91
N ASP A 360 23.48 -30.91 -8.52
CA ASP A 360 23.99 -30.31 -7.28
C ASP A 360 23.32 -30.86 -6.03
N VAL A 361 22.08 -31.33 -6.17
CA VAL A 361 21.29 -31.92 -5.10
C VAL A 361 20.85 -33.32 -5.49
N THR A 362 20.78 -34.19 -4.49
CA THR A 362 20.26 -35.55 -4.65
C THR A 362 18.75 -35.52 -4.87
N LYS A 363 18.21 -36.62 -5.44
CA LYS A 363 16.75 -36.84 -5.54
C LYS A 363 16.03 -36.66 -4.21
N GLN A 364 16.64 -37.10 -3.10
CA GLN A 364 16.06 -36.96 -1.76
C GLN A 364 16.03 -35.50 -1.29
N GLU A 365 17.10 -34.75 -1.52
CA GLU A 365 17.17 -33.32 -1.19
C GLU A 365 16.19 -32.49 -2.02
N TYR A 366 16.07 -32.78 -3.32
CA TYR A 366 15.10 -32.13 -4.20
C TYR A 366 13.66 -32.34 -3.72
N VAL A 367 13.28 -33.58 -3.39
CA VAL A 367 11.95 -33.89 -2.81
C VAL A 367 11.73 -33.17 -1.49
N ALA A 368 12.75 -33.07 -0.63
CA ALA A 368 12.67 -32.33 0.63
C ALA A 368 12.51 -30.82 0.43
N GLN A 369 13.18 -30.23 -0.57
CA GLN A 369 13.01 -28.84 -0.98
C GLN A 369 11.57 -28.60 -1.46
N LEU A 370 11.09 -29.37 -2.44
CA LEU A 370 9.73 -29.26 -2.97
C LEU A 370 8.64 -29.43 -1.90
N THR A 371 8.85 -30.32 -0.93
CA THR A 371 7.90 -30.51 0.18
C THR A 371 7.77 -29.24 1.03
N ARG A 372 8.86 -28.51 1.27
CA ARG A 372 8.85 -27.22 1.98
C ARG A 372 8.19 -26.13 1.14
N LEU A 373 8.51 -26.08 -0.15
CA LEU A 373 7.93 -25.11 -1.09
C LEU A 373 6.42 -25.28 -1.25
N ARG A 374 5.93 -26.53 -1.27
CA ARG A 374 4.50 -26.81 -1.21
C ARG A 374 3.84 -26.22 0.03
N ALA A 375 4.47 -26.32 1.20
CA ALA A 375 3.91 -25.76 2.43
C ALA A 375 3.80 -24.22 2.34
N ILE A 376 4.81 -23.56 1.78
CA ILE A 376 4.81 -22.11 1.50
C ILE A 376 3.66 -21.72 0.56
N GLY A 377 3.47 -22.46 -0.55
CA GLY A 377 2.36 -22.17 -1.47
C GLY A 377 0.99 -22.35 -0.83
N LYS A 378 0.81 -23.37 0.03
CA LYS A 378 -0.43 -23.55 0.79
C LYS A 378 -0.68 -22.42 1.80
N GLU A 379 0.36 -21.96 2.49
CA GLU A 379 0.26 -20.81 3.39
C GLU A 379 -0.14 -19.54 2.62
N ALA A 380 0.45 -19.30 1.43
CA ALA A 380 0.09 -18.18 0.59
C ALA A 380 -1.39 -18.24 0.15
N LEU A 381 -1.91 -19.41 -0.24
CA LEU A 381 -3.33 -19.59 -0.55
C LEU A 381 -4.22 -19.29 0.67
N ASP A 382 -3.86 -19.82 1.84
CA ASP A 382 -4.63 -19.61 3.07
C ASP A 382 -4.71 -18.11 3.42
N LEU A 383 -3.64 -17.34 3.18
CA LEU A 383 -3.61 -15.90 3.43
C LEU A 383 -4.46 -15.09 2.43
N LEU A 384 -4.73 -15.62 1.24
CA LEU A 384 -5.54 -14.98 0.20
C LEU A 384 -6.98 -15.50 0.14
N ARG A 385 -7.39 -16.39 1.04
CA ARG A 385 -8.71 -17.04 1.05
C ARG A 385 -9.93 -16.11 1.12
N LEU A 386 -9.73 -14.83 1.39
CA LEU A 386 -10.77 -13.80 1.49
C LEU A 386 -10.84 -12.90 0.25
N GLU A 387 -9.89 -13.05 -0.67
CA GLU A 387 -9.81 -12.22 -1.87
C GLU A 387 -10.81 -12.71 -2.92
N PRO A 388 -11.50 -11.79 -3.63
CA PRO A 388 -12.42 -12.16 -4.70
C PRO A 388 -11.67 -12.75 -5.90
N GLU A 389 -12.26 -13.72 -6.59
CA GLU A 389 -11.64 -14.44 -7.70
C GLU A 389 -11.17 -13.51 -8.84
N ASN A 390 -11.94 -12.46 -9.13
CA ASN A 390 -11.62 -11.49 -10.19
C ASN A 390 -10.79 -10.28 -9.72
N SER A 391 -10.24 -10.32 -8.50
CA SER A 391 -9.27 -9.32 -8.04
C SER A 391 -7.85 -9.66 -8.51
N ALA A 392 -6.92 -8.70 -8.43
CA ALA A 392 -5.50 -8.96 -8.72
C ALA A 392 -4.95 -10.12 -7.86
N GLU A 393 -5.36 -10.18 -6.59
CA GLU A 393 -5.02 -11.26 -5.68
C GLU A 393 -5.80 -12.56 -5.96
N GLY A 394 -7.00 -12.49 -6.54
CA GLY A 394 -7.71 -13.67 -7.04
C GLY A 394 -6.97 -14.36 -8.19
N TYR A 395 -6.48 -13.59 -9.16
CA TYR A 395 -5.57 -14.12 -10.20
C TYR A 395 -4.27 -14.65 -9.59
N LEU A 396 -3.79 -14.08 -8.49
CA LEU A 396 -2.63 -14.59 -7.76
C LEU A 396 -2.91 -15.97 -7.15
N VAL A 397 -4.10 -16.20 -6.59
CA VAL A 397 -4.56 -17.51 -6.08
C VAL A 397 -4.49 -18.57 -7.17
N GLU A 398 -5.01 -18.28 -8.37
CA GLU A 398 -4.94 -19.21 -9.51
C GLU A 398 -3.50 -19.57 -9.86
N ARG A 399 -2.62 -18.58 -9.93
CA ARG A 399 -1.19 -18.79 -10.25
C ARG A 399 -0.46 -19.60 -9.19
N ILE A 400 -0.74 -19.36 -7.91
CA ILE A 400 -0.20 -20.19 -6.83
C ILE A 400 -0.68 -21.64 -6.98
N GLY A 401 -1.95 -21.84 -7.36
CA GLY A 401 -2.52 -23.15 -7.67
C GLY A 401 -1.74 -23.89 -8.76
N MET A 402 -1.47 -23.22 -9.88
CA MET A 402 -0.67 -23.79 -10.99
C MET A 402 0.73 -24.21 -10.55
N GLU A 403 1.41 -23.38 -9.75
CA GLU A 403 2.75 -23.73 -9.23
C GLU A 403 2.69 -24.90 -8.24
N LEU A 404 1.64 -25.00 -7.43
CA LEU A 404 1.44 -26.16 -6.54
C LEU A 404 1.20 -27.45 -7.34
N GLU A 405 0.45 -27.40 -8.44
CA GLU A 405 0.27 -28.54 -9.35
C GLU A 405 1.60 -28.98 -9.97
N ARG A 406 2.44 -28.03 -10.40
CA ARG A 406 3.82 -28.30 -10.87
C ARG A 406 4.65 -29.00 -9.80
N ILE A 407 4.65 -28.47 -8.58
CA ILE A 407 5.37 -29.07 -7.44
C ILE A 407 4.87 -30.49 -7.13
N GLU A 408 3.55 -30.72 -7.13
CA GLU A 408 2.97 -32.04 -6.85
C GLU A 408 3.28 -33.05 -7.96
N SER A 409 3.31 -32.62 -9.23
CA SER A 409 3.74 -33.45 -10.36
C SER A 409 5.18 -33.97 -10.16
N ASP A 410 6.09 -33.08 -9.78
CA ASP A 410 7.48 -33.45 -9.52
C ASP A 410 7.63 -34.31 -8.28
N LEU A 411 6.89 -34.03 -7.21
CA LEU A 411 6.85 -34.90 -6.03
C LEU A 411 6.31 -36.30 -6.37
N MET A 412 5.33 -36.44 -7.26
CA MET A 412 4.85 -37.75 -7.71
C MET A 412 5.90 -38.50 -8.53
N LYS A 413 6.65 -37.79 -9.38
CA LYS A 413 7.68 -38.36 -10.26
C LYS A 413 8.93 -38.77 -9.49
N TYR A 414 9.40 -37.93 -8.57
CA TYR A 414 10.66 -38.11 -7.86
C TYR A 414 10.49 -38.55 -6.40
N GLY A 415 9.29 -38.53 -5.83
CA GLY A 415 9.04 -38.94 -4.44
C GLY A 415 8.82 -40.44 -4.23
N ARG A 416 8.64 -41.23 -5.31
CA ARG A 416 8.59 -42.70 -5.21
C ARG A 416 10.02 -43.25 -5.16
N LEU A 417 10.30 -44.02 -4.10
CA LEU A 417 11.59 -44.70 -3.88
C LEU A 417 11.88 -45.69 -5.00
#